data_AF-A0A2G5U364-F1
#
_entry.id   AF-A0A2G5U364-F1
#
_cell.length_a   1.000
_cell.length_b   1.000
_cell.length_c   1.000
_cell.angle_alpha   90.00
_cell.angle_beta   90.00
_cell.angle_gamma   90.00
#
_symmetry.space_group_name_H-M   'P 1'
#
loop_
_entity.id
_entity.type
_entity.pdbx_description
1 polymer ?
#
loop_
_entity_poly.entity_id
_entity_poly.type
_entity_poly.pdbx_seq_one_letter_code
_entity_poly.pdbx_strand_id
1 'polypeptide(L)'
;MDAEKMKKEYEQELLLLQLNGMMKLHEEDRKYQDELRRNKQNHHYEMMRLRGKESEEDYKVREFERKRVEELRTHESEMADIERRNRKEEQQLRDEKMKLFKENLKKENESFKIEGNQLQILFNESLVVHANLDKMEEIKKMKKVVLEVDTKWADVKKSYELTEEVYLATDEKLEPEDTEPLLQDIESLLAKKLSLEKHVCLVNKGLGTWVSIADEKCYEDVQKELEKLQTAMKNFEKAILKLRKTIKLNQPIEEAMLSEINSIASSTDDTVNNLTRNPMLMKTNFQQMLGH
;
A
#
# COMPACT_ATOMS: atom_id res chain seq x y z
N MET A 1 128.95 -70.53 -73.04
CA MET A 1 129.18 -69.82 -71.77
C MET A 1 129.77 -70.79 -70.78
N ASP A 2 130.76 -70.37 -70.00
CA ASP A 2 131.28 -71.16 -68.88
C ASP A 2 130.19 -71.25 -67.81
N ALA A 3 129.61 -72.43 -67.61
CA ALA A 3 128.31 -72.60 -66.95
C ALA A 3 128.32 -72.13 -65.48
N GLU A 4 129.47 -72.20 -64.81
CA GLU A 4 129.64 -71.70 -63.44
C GLU A 4 129.59 -70.17 -63.33
N LYS A 5 130.03 -69.46 -64.37
CA LYS A 5 130.04 -67.99 -64.37
C LYS A 5 128.63 -67.42 -64.55
N MET A 6 127.84 -68.02 -65.46
CA MET A 6 126.41 -67.72 -65.60
C MET A 6 125.63 -67.97 -64.31
N LYS A 7 125.89 -69.11 -63.65
CA LYS A 7 125.19 -69.47 -62.41
C LYS A 7 125.43 -68.42 -61.31
N LYS A 8 126.66 -67.94 -61.15
CA LYS A 8 126.99 -66.87 -60.20
C LYS A 8 126.34 -65.52 -60.53
N GLU A 9 126.29 -65.15 -61.81
CA GLU A 9 125.61 -63.92 -62.25
C GLU A 9 124.10 -64.00 -62.01
N TYR A 10 123.46 -65.13 -62.31
CA TYR A 10 122.06 -65.37 -61.98
C TYR A 10 121.78 -65.36 -60.48
N GLU A 11 122.66 -65.96 -59.66
CA GLU A 11 122.54 -65.92 -58.20
C GLU A 11 122.66 -64.48 -57.66
N GLN A 12 123.55 -63.66 -58.23
CA GLN A 12 123.70 -62.24 -57.87
C GLN A 12 122.49 -61.40 -58.31
N GLU A 13 121.96 -61.62 -59.52
CA GLU A 13 120.73 -60.96 -59.98
C GLU A 13 119.53 -61.36 -59.13
N LEU A 14 119.41 -62.64 -58.76
CA LEU A 14 118.34 -63.13 -57.88
C LEU A 14 118.43 -62.47 -56.49
N LEU A 15 119.64 -62.36 -55.92
CA LEU A 15 119.86 -61.67 -54.65
C LEU A 15 119.53 -60.18 -54.73
N LEU A 16 119.90 -59.50 -55.81
CA LEU A 16 119.55 -58.09 -56.04
C LEU A 16 118.03 -57.88 -56.20
N LEU A 17 117.36 -58.79 -56.91
CA LEU A 17 115.91 -58.81 -57.04
C LEU A 17 115.22 -59.04 -55.68
N GLN A 18 115.71 -59.97 -54.87
CA GLN A 18 115.21 -60.22 -53.52
C GLN A 18 115.42 -59.02 -52.61
N LEU A 19 116.61 -58.41 -52.63
CA LEU A 19 116.94 -57.22 -51.85
C LEU A 19 116.04 -56.03 -52.24
N ASN A 20 115.87 -55.77 -53.54
CA ASN A 20 114.98 -54.72 -54.03
C ASN A 20 113.51 -54.99 -53.69
N GLY A 21 113.07 -56.26 -53.74
CA GLY A 21 111.72 -56.66 -53.32
C GLY A 21 111.49 -56.41 -51.83
N MET A 22 112.46 -56.80 -50.98
CA MET A 22 112.40 -56.54 -49.54
C MET A 22 112.44 -55.05 -49.20
N MET A 23 113.25 -54.26 -49.91
CA MET A 23 113.29 -52.80 -49.71
C MET A 23 111.96 -52.14 -50.04
N LYS A 24 111.32 -52.51 -51.16
CA LYS A 24 110.00 -51.99 -51.54
C LYS A 24 108.92 -52.36 -50.51
N LEU A 25 108.92 -53.61 -50.03
CA LEU A 25 108.00 -54.05 -48.98
C LEU A 25 108.20 -53.25 -47.68
N HIS A 26 109.45 -53.00 -47.28
CA HIS A 26 109.73 -52.16 -46.11
C HIS A 26 109.32 -50.70 -46.30
N GLU A 27 109.45 -50.14 -47.50
CA GLU A 27 108.98 -48.79 -47.81
C GLU A 27 107.44 -48.70 -47.80
N GLU A 28 106.75 -49.71 -48.35
CA GLU A 28 105.29 -49.81 -48.31
C GLU A 28 104.77 -49.99 -46.88
N ASP A 29 105.39 -50.87 -46.08
CA ASP A 29 105.03 -51.06 -44.67
C ASP A 29 105.28 -49.78 -43.86
N ARG A 30 106.38 -49.05 -44.11
CA ARG A 30 106.65 -47.78 -43.46
C ARG A 30 105.61 -46.71 -43.84
N LYS A 31 105.22 -46.62 -45.11
CA LYS A 31 104.14 -45.72 -45.57
C LYS A 31 102.81 -46.07 -44.91
N TYR A 32 102.47 -47.36 -44.84
CA TYR A 32 101.25 -47.82 -44.20
C TYR A 32 101.25 -47.51 -42.70
N GLN A 33 102.37 -47.72 -42.00
CA GLN A 33 102.50 -47.37 -40.58
C GLN A 33 102.37 -45.86 -40.34
N ASP A 34 102.97 -45.03 -41.19
CA ASP A 34 102.84 -43.57 -41.11
C ASP A 34 101.41 -43.10 -41.37
N GLU A 35 100.74 -43.69 -42.36
CA GLU A 35 99.33 -43.43 -42.67
C GLU A 35 98.41 -43.83 -41.51
N LEU A 36 98.65 -45.01 -40.93
CA LEU A 36 97.90 -45.50 -39.76
C LEU A 36 98.08 -44.57 -38.55
N ARG A 37 99.30 -44.05 -38.35
CA ARG A 37 99.61 -43.10 -37.27
C ARG A 37 98.90 -41.76 -37.47
N ARG A 38 98.90 -41.23 -38.70
CA ARG A 38 98.15 -40.01 -39.07
C ARG A 38 96.65 -40.20 -38.91
N ASN A 39 96.11 -41.33 -39.35
CA ASN A 39 94.68 -41.62 -39.23
C ASN A 39 94.26 -41.74 -37.75
N LYS A 40 95.06 -42.40 -36.91
CA LYS A 40 94.82 -42.42 -35.45
C LYS A 40 94.83 -41.03 -34.82
N GLN A 41 95.76 -40.16 -35.21
CA GLN A 41 95.81 -38.78 -34.73
C GLN A 41 94.58 -37.99 -35.20
N ASN A 42 94.23 -38.06 -36.47
CA ASN A 42 93.04 -37.39 -37.02
C ASN A 42 91.76 -37.88 -36.35
N HIS A 43 91.62 -39.19 -36.15
CA HIS A 43 90.49 -39.76 -35.42
C HIS A 43 90.43 -39.25 -33.98
N HIS A 44 91.57 -39.18 -33.28
CA HIS A 44 91.62 -38.62 -31.93
C HIS A 44 91.17 -37.14 -31.88
N TYR A 45 91.67 -36.31 -32.81
CA TYR A 45 91.25 -34.90 -32.90
C TYR A 45 89.76 -34.76 -33.24
N GLU A 46 89.24 -35.57 -34.16
CA GLU A 46 87.83 -35.54 -34.53
C GLU A 46 86.94 -35.97 -33.36
N MET A 47 87.32 -37.03 -32.63
CA MET A 47 86.60 -37.46 -31.42
C MET A 47 86.63 -36.41 -30.31
N MET A 48 87.75 -35.72 -30.11
CA MET A 48 87.83 -34.61 -29.15
C MET A 48 86.93 -33.43 -29.57
N ARG A 49 86.90 -33.10 -30.87
CA ARG A 49 86.03 -32.05 -31.41
C ARG A 49 84.56 -32.39 -31.22
N LEU A 50 84.16 -33.63 -31.53
CA LEU A 50 82.78 -34.09 -31.39
C LEU A 50 82.35 -34.08 -29.91
N ARG A 51 83.19 -34.56 -28.99
CA ARG A 51 82.91 -34.49 -27.55
C ARG A 51 82.78 -33.05 -27.04
N GLY A 52 83.60 -32.13 -27.57
CA GLY A 52 83.50 -30.71 -27.27
C GLY A 52 82.14 -30.13 -27.70
N LYS A 53 81.69 -30.44 -28.92
CA LYS A 53 80.38 -30.02 -29.43
C LYS A 53 79.21 -30.60 -28.65
N GLU A 54 79.26 -31.89 -28.34
CA GLU A 54 78.26 -32.57 -27.51
C GLU A 54 78.15 -31.90 -26.14
N SER A 55 79.29 -31.58 -25.51
CA SER A 55 79.33 -30.87 -24.22
C SER A 55 78.73 -29.46 -24.29
N GLU A 56 78.95 -28.72 -25.39
CA GLU A 56 78.35 -27.40 -25.60
C GLU A 56 76.84 -27.46 -25.83
N GLU A 57 76.35 -28.45 -26.59
CA GLU A 57 74.92 -28.66 -26.81
C GLU A 57 74.22 -29.06 -25.51
N ASP A 58 74.79 -29.99 -24.74
CA ASP A 58 74.29 -30.39 -23.42
C ASP A 58 74.24 -29.22 -22.43
N TYR A 59 75.21 -28.30 -22.51
CA TYR A 59 75.19 -27.09 -21.68
C TYR A 59 74.04 -26.17 -22.08
N LYS A 60 73.83 -25.93 -23.38
CA LYS A 60 72.73 -25.10 -23.89
C LYS A 60 71.37 -25.65 -23.49
N VAL A 61 71.15 -26.96 -23.66
CA VAL A 61 69.89 -27.62 -23.24
C VAL A 61 69.64 -27.39 -21.75
N ARG A 62 70.65 -27.63 -20.89
CA ARG A 62 70.54 -27.38 -19.45
C ARG A 62 70.30 -25.91 -19.10
N GLU A 63 70.81 -24.96 -19.86
CA GLU A 63 70.52 -23.54 -19.65
C GLU A 63 69.08 -23.18 -20.05
N PHE A 64 68.59 -23.67 -21.19
CA PHE A 64 67.21 -23.48 -21.62
C PHE A 64 66.22 -24.12 -20.65
N GLU A 65 66.48 -25.34 -20.19
CA GLU A 65 65.64 -26.00 -19.19
C GLU A 65 65.59 -25.24 -17.87
N ARG A 66 66.73 -24.69 -17.41
CA ARG A 66 66.77 -23.85 -16.21
C ARG A 66 65.91 -22.60 -16.37
N LYS A 67 66.05 -21.86 -17.48
CA LYS A 67 65.25 -20.66 -17.75
C LYS A 67 63.76 -20.99 -17.83
N ARG A 68 63.41 -22.07 -18.53
CA ARG A 68 62.01 -22.53 -18.64
C ARG A 68 61.41 -22.87 -17.27
N VAL A 69 62.16 -23.55 -16.41
CA VAL A 69 61.70 -23.88 -15.05
C VAL A 69 61.55 -22.63 -14.18
N GLU A 70 62.45 -21.66 -14.33
CA GLU A 70 62.37 -20.38 -13.62
C GLU A 70 61.13 -19.57 -14.05
N GLU A 71 60.90 -19.43 -15.35
CA GLU A 71 59.70 -18.77 -15.91
C GLU A 71 58.39 -19.46 -15.47
N LEU A 72 58.38 -20.80 -15.45
CA LEU A 72 57.23 -21.56 -14.95
C LEU A 72 56.97 -21.27 -13.47
N ARG A 73 58.01 -21.22 -12.64
CA ARG A 73 57.86 -20.89 -11.21
C ARG A 73 57.38 -19.46 -10.99
N THR A 74 57.85 -18.49 -11.78
CA THR A 74 57.37 -17.11 -11.68
C THR A 74 55.89 -17.03 -12.05
N HIS A 75 55.46 -17.69 -13.13
CA HIS A 75 54.05 -17.73 -13.52
C HIS A 75 53.17 -18.46 -12.50
N GLU A 76 53.62 -19.59 -11.95
CA GLU A 76 52.90 -20.28 -10.87
C GLU A 76 52.71 -19.38 -9.64
N SER A 77 53.74 -18.62 -9.27
CA SER A 77 53.66 -17.65 -8.17
C SER A 77 52.68 -16.51 -8.47
N GLU A 78 52.74 -15.94 -9.67
CA GLU A 78 51.82 -14.86 -10.10
C GLU A 78 50.36 -15.33 -10.10
N MET A 79 50.10 -16.54 -10.59
CA MET A 79 48.76 -17.13 -10.59
C MET A 79 48.25 -17.36 -9.17
N ALA A 80 49.09 -17.84 -8.26
CA ALA A 80 48.72 -18.01 -6.86
C ALA A 80 48.36 -16.68 -6.17
N ASP A 81 49.07 -15.59 -6.49
CA ASP A 81 48.78 -14.26 -5.96
C ASP A 81 47.52 -13.64 -6.56
N ILE A 82 47.25 -13.87 -7.86
CA ILE A 82 45.99 -13.46 -8.50
C ILE A 82 44.81 -14.21 -7.88
N GLU A 83 44.90 -15.53 -7.73
CA GLU A 83 43.84 -16.32 -7.08
C GLU A 83 43.57 -15.85 -5.65
N ARG A 84 44.62 -15.54 -4.89
CA ARG A 84 44.48 -15.03 -3.52
C ARG A 84 43.77 -13.68 -3.49
N ARG A 85 44.08 -12.77 -4.42
CA ARG A 85 43.38 -11.47 -4.54
C ARG A 85 41.92 -11.65 -4.94
N ASN A 86 41.65 -12.47 -5.96
CA ASN A 86 40.29 -12.74 -6.42
C ASN A 86 39.43 -13.33 -5.29
N ARG A 87 39.95 -14.29 -4.51
CA ARG A 87 39.21 -14.85 -3.37
C ARG A 87 38.89 -13.80 -2.30
N LYS A 88 39.81 -12.86 -2.04
CA LYS A 88 39.57 -11.77 -1.08
C LYS A 88 38.52 -10.79 -1.60
N GLU A 89 38.61 -10.37 -2.86
CA GLU A 89 37.65 -9.47 -3.49
C GLU A 89 36.25 -10.11 -3.58
N GLU A 90 36.16 -11.38 -3.97
CA GLU A 90 34.90 -12.11 -4.01
C GLU A 90 34.25 -12.19 -2.62
N GLN A 91 35.04 -12.46 -1.58
CA GLN A 91 34.54 -12.48 -0.22
C GLN A 91 34.02 -11.11 0.23
N GLN A 92 34.77 -10.04 -0.06
CA GLN A 92 34.34 -8.67 0.24
C GLN A 92 33.03 -8.32 -0.45
N LEU A 93 32.89 -8.66 -1.73
CA LEU A 93 31.66 -8.43 -2.50
C LEU A 93 30.48 -9.23 -1.93
N ARG A 94 30.70 -10.47 -1.49
CA ARG A 94 29.67 -11.29 -0.84
C ARG A 94 29.21 -10.67 0.48
N ASP A 95 30.14 -10.19 1.29
CA ASP A 95 29.85 -9.57 2.59
C ASP A 95 29.12 -8.23 2.42
N GLU A 96 29.56 -7.39 1.48
CA GLU A 96 28.91 -6.12 1.16
C GLU A 96 27.49 -6.33 0.60
N LYS A 97 27.34 -7.27 -0.34
CA LYS A 97 26.02 -7.64 -0.89
C LYS A 97 25.08 -8.13 0.20
N MET A 98 25.57 -8.96 1.12
CA MET A 98 24.77 -9.47 2.24
C MET A 98 24.35 -8.35 3.21
N LYS A 99 25.25 -7.40 3.47
CA LYS A 99 24.96 -6.22 4.30
C LYS A 99 23.88 -5.35 3.67
N LEU A 100 24.03 -4.99 2.40
CA LEU A 100 23.04 -4.19 1.66
C LEU A 100 21.69 -4.89 1.57
N PHE A 101 21.67 -6.20 1.35
CA PHE A 101 20.44 -6.99 1.34
C PHE A 101 19.69 -6.91 2.67
N LYS A 102 20.40 -7.09 3.79
CA LYS A 102 19.80 -6.98 5.14
C LYS A 102 19.30 -5.56 5.44
N GLU A 103 20.06 -4.54 5.06
CA GLU A 103 19.66 -3.13 5.24
C GLU A 103 18.42 -2.79 4.41
N ASN A 104 18.35 -3.25 3.16
CA ASN A 104 17.18 -3.04 2.30
C ASN A 104 15.94 -3.75 2.85
N LEU A 105 16.06 -5.02 3.27
CA LEU A 105 14.96 -5.74 3.91
C LEU A 105 14.47 -5.05 5.19
N LYS A 106 15.38 -4.45 5.97
CA LYS A 106 15.01 -3.71 7.18
C LYS A 106 14.22 -2.45 6.83
N LYS A 107 14.70 -1.66 5.87
CA LYS A 107 14.02 -0.43 5.41
C LYS A 107 12.64 -0.74 4.80
N GLU A 108 12.55 -1.80 4.01
CA GLU A 108 11.30 -2.24 3.39
C GLU A 108 10.27 -2.65 4.46
N ASN A 109 10.68 -3.45 5.45
CA ASN A 109 9.81 -3.81 6.58
C ASN A 109 9.39 -2.60 7.42
N GLU A 110 10.27 -1.62 7.64
CA GLU A 110 9.93 -0.38 8.33
C GLU A 110 8.92 0.45 7.53
N SER A 111 9.08 0.56 6.21
CA SER A 111 8.11 1.22 5.32
C SER A 111 6.74 0.57 5.40
N PHE A 112 6.67 -0.76 5.26
CA PHE A 112 5.40 -1.49 5.35
C PHE A 112 4.70 -1.32 6.70
N LYS A 113 5.46 -1.24 7.81
CA LYS A 113 4.88 -0.96 9.13
C LYS A 113 4.31 0.45 9.22
N ILE A 114 5.01 1.45 8.68
CA ILE A 114 4.54 2.84 8.67
C ILE A 114 3.27 2.95 7.83
N GLU A 115 3.28 2.41 6.61
CA GLU A 115 2.13 2.39 5.71
C GLU A 115 0.94 1.64 6.33
N GLY A 116 1.18 0.47 6.93
CA GLY A 116 0.14 -0.29 7.63
C GLY A 116 -0.49 0.48 8.79
N ASN A 117 0.32 1.19 9.58
CA ASN A 117 -0.19 2.04 10.67
C ASN A 117 -1.01 3.22 10.14
N GLN A 118 -0.56 3.87 9.06
CA GLN A 118 -1.30 4.96 8.43
C GLN A 118 -2.65 4.48 7.88
N LEU A 119 -2.68 3.33 7.20
CA LEU A 119 -3.91 2.72 6.71
C LEU A 119 -4.88 2.39 7.84
N GLN A 120 -4.38 1.88 8.97
CA GLN A 120 -5.22 1.60 10.13
C GLN A 120 -5.83 2.87 10.74
N ILE A 121 -5.06 3.97 10.80
CA ILE A 121 -5.56 5.28 11.26
C ILE A 121 -6.68 5.76 10.33
N LEU A 122 -6.43 5.76 9.01
CA LEU A 122 -7.42 6.17 8.01
C LEU A 122 -8.69 5.31 8.06
N PHE A 123 -8.55 4.00 8.29
CA PHE A 123 -9.69 3.10 8.44
C PHE A 123 -10.53 3.44 9.68
N ASN A 124 -9.88 3.69 10.82
CA ASN A 124 -10.57 4.09 12.05
C ASN A 124 -11.28 5.43 11.88
N GLU A 125 -10.63 6.41 11.23
CA GLU A 125 -11.24 7.71 10.89
C GLU A 125 -12.44 7.53 9.95
N SER A 126 -12.34 6.66 8.95
CA SER A 126 -13.44 6.34 8.03
C SER A 126 -14.65 5.73 8.75
N LEU A 127 -14.44 4.83 9.71
CA LEU A 127 -15.53 4.28 10.53
C LEU A 127 -16.25 5.36 11.34
N VAL A 128 -15.50 6.31 11.91
CA VAL A 128 -16.08 7.44 12.65
C VAL A 128 -16.90 8.35 11.72
N VAL A 129 -16.39 8.63 10.52
CA VAL A 129 -17.12 9.41 9.51
C VAL A 129 -18.42 8.71 9.11
N HIS A 130 -18.40 7.41 8.86
CA HIS A 130 -19.60 6.64 8.53
C HIS A 130 -20.64 6.67 9.66
N ALA A 131 -20.23 6.44 10.91
CA ALA A 131 -21.14 6.53 12.05
C ALA A 131 -21.76 7.93 12.19
N ASN A 132 -21.00 9.00 11.86
CA ASN A 132 -21.52 10.36 11.89
C ASN A 132 -22.45 10.67 10.71
N LEU A 133 -22.25 10.05 9.54
CA LEU A 133 -23.17 10.15 8.40
C LEU A 133 -24.52 9.48 8.71
N ASP A 134 -24.52 8.31 9.33
CA ASP A 134 -25.75 7.63 9.75
C ASP A 134 -26.55 8.51 10.72
N LYS A 135 -25.87 9.11 11.70
CA LYS A 135 -26.47 10.11 12.62
C LYS A 135 -27.08 11.31 11.87
N MET A 136 -26.40 11.81 10.82
CA MET A 136 -26.93 12.89 9.98
C MET A 136 -28.21 12.50 9.26
N GLU A 137 -28.29 11.29 8.72
CA GLU A 137 -29.50 10.83 8.04
C GLU A 137 -30.68 10.72 8.99
N GLU A 138 -30.46 10.21 10.21
CA GLU A 138 -31.48 10.15 11.25
C GLU A 138 -31.96 11.55 11.67
N ILE A 139 -31.05 12.52 11.85
CA ILE A 139 -31.42 13.92 12.14
C ILE A 139 -32.23 14.52 10.98
N LYS A 140 -31.87 14.26 9.72
CA LYS A 140 -32.63 14.75 8.55
C LYS A 140 -34.05 14.17 8.51
N LYS A 141 -34.20 12.87 8.78
CA LYS A 141 -35.51 12.22 8.87
C LYS A 141 -36.33 12.87 9.98
N MET A 142 -35.75 13.07 11.16
CA MET A 142 -36.41 13.69 12.30
C MET A 142 -36.83 15.14 12.01
N LYS A 143 -35.94 15.94 11.41
CA LYS A 143 -36.24 17.30 10.97
C LYS A 143 -37.48 17.35 10.08
N LYS A 144 -37.59 16.44 9.11
CA LYS A 144 -38.76 16.37 8.25
C LYS A 144 -40.05 16.15 9.05
N VAL A 145 -40.04 15.18 9.97
CA VAL A 145 -41.20 14.87 10.82
C VAL A 145 -41.54 16.05 11.75
N VAL A 146 -40.55 16.70 12.36
CA VAL A 146 -40.82 17.85 13.24
C VAL A 146 -41.39 19.04 12.46
N LEU A 147 -40.86 19.33 11.26
CA LEU A 147 -41.38 20.43 10.42
C LEU A 147 -42.80 20.17 9.92
N GLU A 148 -43.19 18.90 9.74
CA GLU A 148 -44.57 18.54 9.41
C GLU A 148 -45.55 18.90 10.55
N VAL A 149 -45.11 19.00 11.82
CA VAL A 149 -45.96 19.48 12.94
C VAL A 149 -46.48 20.89 12.70
N ASP A 150 -45.64 21.80 12.22
CA ASP A 150 -46.02 23.18 11.92
C ASP A 150 -47.09 23.24 10.83
N THR A 151 -46.91 22.45 9.76
CA THR A 151 -47.92 22.35 8.69
C THR A 151 -49.26 21.82 9.21
N LYS A 152 -49.25 20.81 10.09
CA LYS A 152 -50.46 20.25 10.70
C LYS A 152 -51.13 21.20 11.67
N TRP A 153 -50.35 21.99 12.42
CA TRP A 153 -50.88 23.02 13.29
C TRP A 153 -51.51 24.17 12.50
N ALA A 154 -50.88 24.61 11.41
CA ALA A 154 -51.46 25.60 10.51
C ALA A 154 -52.82 25.15 9.93
N ASP A 155 -52.97 23.87 9.59
CA ASP A 155 -54.26 23.31 9.16
C ASP A 155 -55.34 23.39 10.24
N VAL A 156 -54.99 23.10 11.50
CA VAL A 156 -55.87 23.20 12.67
C VAL A 156 -56.28 24.65 12.89
N LYS A 157 -55.31 25.56 12.92
CA LYS A 157 -55.51 27.00 13.12
C LYS A 157 -56.44 27.59 12.08
N LYS A 158 -56.17 27.34 10.80
CA LYS A 158 -57.04 27.79 9.70
C LYS A 158 -58.46 27.25 9.81
N SER A 159 -58.63 26.01 10.30
CA SER A 159 -59.96 25.44 10.55
C SER A 159 -60.67 26.15 11.71
N TYR A 160 -59.92 26.50 12.75
CA TYR A 160 -60.45 27.22 13.91
C TYR A 160 -60.85 28.65 13.56
N GLU A 161 -60.01 29.39 12.81
CA GLU A 161 -60.31 30.76 12.33
C GLU A 161 -61.63 30.79 11.53
N LEU A 162 -61.85 29.81 10.64
CA LEU A 162 -63.13 29.68 9.92
C LEU A 162 -64.32 29.45 10.86
N THR A 163 -64.10 28.68 11.93
CA THR A 163 -65.15 28.45 12.93
C THR A 163 -65.40 29.74 13.74
N GLU A 164 -64.35 30.48 14.09
CA GLU A 164 -64.36 31.76 14.81
C GLU A 164 -65.07 32.88 14.05
N GLU A 165 -64.86 33.01 12.73
CA GLU A 165 -65.55 34.01 11.91
C GLU A 165 -67.07 33.81 11.91
N VAL A 166 -67.54 32.56 11.89
CA VAL A 166 -68.97 32.23 11.98
C VAL A 166 -69.51 32.52 13.39
N TYR A 167 -68.71 32.30 14.43
CA TYR A 167 -69.06 32.63 15.82
C TYR A 167 -69.18 34.15 16.05
N LEU A 168 -68.23 34.94 15.59
CA LEU A 168 -68.22 36.40 15.81
C LEU A 168 -69.31 37.14 15.02
N ALA A 169 -69.86 36.51 13.98
CA ALA A 169 -71.01 37.04 13.25
C ALA A 169 -72.34 36.86 14.00
N THR A 170 -72.38 36.06 15.09
CA THR A 170 -73.60 35.73 15.84
C THR A 170 -73.52 36.18 17.30
N ASP A 171 -73.88 37.45 17.56
CA ASP A 171 -74.08 37.99 18.92
C ASP A 171 -75.37 37.46 19.61
N GLU A 172 -76.22 36.75 18.86
CA GLU A 172 -77.48 36.15 19.32
C GLU A 172 -77.54 34.65 19.02
N LYS A 173 -78.58 33.95 19.52
CA LYS A 173 -78.82 32.52 19.27
C LYS A 173 -78.64 32.20 17.78
N LEU A 174 -77.87 31.15 17.49
CA LEU A 174 -77.68 30.65 16.13
C LEU A 174 -79.03 30.30 15.50
N GLU A 175 -79.24 30.77 14.27
CA GLU A 175 -80.37 30.33 13.46
C GLU A 175 -80.21 28.82 13.14
N PRO A 176 -81.31 28.07 13.00
CA PRO A 176 -81.26 26.64 12.73
C PRO A 176 -80.48 26.28 11.46
N GLU A 177 -80.47 27.19 10.47
CA GLU A 177 -79.80 27.01 9.17
C GLU A 177 -78.27 27.07 9.29
N ASP A 178 -77.74 27.84 10.26
CA ASP A 178 -76.31 28.02 10.49
C ASP A 178 -75.71 27.01 11.48
N THR A 179 -76.58 26.31 12.22
CA THR A 179 -76.17 25.36 13.27
C THR A 179 -75.51 24.10 12.69
N GLU A 180 -76.06 23.55 11.60
CA GLU A 180 -75.56 22.31 11.00
C GLU A 180 -74.19 22.47 10.30
N PRO A 181 -73.95 23.53 9.49
CA PRO A 181 -72.62 23.82 8.93
C PRO A 181 -71.54 23.99 10.00
N LEU A 182 -71.85 24.73 11.07
CA LEU A 182 -70.92 24.99 12.17
C LEU A 182 -70.53 23.71 12.93
N LEU A 183 -71.48 22.79 13.11
CA LEU A 183 -71.18 21.47 13.69
C LEU A 183 -70.28 20.62 12.78
N GLN A 184 -70.43 20.72 11.46
CA GLN A 184 -69.53 20.07 10.50
C GLN A 184 -68.13 20.68 10.55
N ASP A 185 -68.01 22.01 10.67
CA ASP A 185 -66.72 22.69 10.81
C ASP A 185 -65.99 22.30 12.11
N ILE A 186 -66.72 22.16 13.22
CA ILE A 186 -66.17 21.63 14.47
C ILE A 186 -65.69 20.18 14.32
N GLU A 187 -66.44 19.33 13.60
CA GLU A 187 -66.03 17.95 13.33
C GLU A 187 -64.77 17.90 12.47
N SER A 188 -64.68 18.77 11.45
CA SER A 188 -63.48 18.96 10.63
C SER A 188 -62.27 19.42 11.45
N LEU A 189 -62.47 20.38 12.36
CA LEU A 189 -61.44 20.86 13.29
C LEU A 189 -60.92 19.73 14.20
N LEU A 190 -61.81 18.94 14.79
CA LEU A 190 -61.45 17.79 15.63
C LEU A 190 -60.68 16.73 14.81
N ALA A 191 -61.07 16.48 13.56
CA ALA A 191 -60.36 15.55 12.67
C ALA A 191 -58.94 16.03 12.35
N LYS A 192 -58.75 17.33 12.07
CA LYS A 192 -57.42 17.93 11.84
C LYS A 192 -56.56 17.90 13.10
N LYS A 193 -57.15 18.17 14.28
CA LYS A 193 -56.46 18.03 15.57
C LYS A 193 -55.98 16.60 15.79
N LEU A 194 -56.82 15.59 15.50
CA LEU A 194 -56.42 14.18 15.61
C LEU A 194 -55.26 13.84 14.65
N SER A 195 -55.24 14.44 13.46
CA SER A 195 -54.12 14.31 12.52
C SER A 195 -52.82 14.86 13.10
N LEU A 196 -52.87 16.04 13.74
CA LEU A 196 -51.75 16.61 14.47
C LEU A 196 -51.29 15.71 15.62
N GLU A 197 -52.19 15.09 16.40
CA GLU A 197 -51.81 14.18 17.49
C GLU A 197 -51.07 12.94 16.98
N LYS A 198 -51.54 12.37 15.87
CA LYS A 198 -50.86 11.26 15.21
C LYS A 198 -49.45 11.67 14.81
N HIS A 199 -49.26 12.90 14.33
CA HIS A 199 -47.95 13.40 13.95
C HIS A 199 -47.04 13.65 15.16
N VAL A 200 -47.56 14.25 16.23
CA VAL A 200 -46.85 14.40 17.51
C VAL A 200 -46.43 13.04 18.09
N CYS A 201 -47.24 11.99 17.90
CA CYS A 201 -46.86 10.63 18.29
C CYS A 201 -45.67 10.09 17.47
N LEU A 202 -45.57 10.42 16.18
CA LEU A 202 -44.41 10.05 15.36
C LEU A 202 -43.14 10.78 15.84
N VAL A 203 -43.25 12.07 16.18
CA VAL A 203 -42.14 12.83 16.76
C VAL A 203 -41.68 12.18 18.08
N ASN A 204 -42.59 11.79 18.97
CA ASN A 204 -42.23 11.08 20.21
C ASN A 204 -41.53 9.73 19.98
N LYS A 205 -41.93 8.99 18.93
CA LYS A 205 -41.22 7.76 18.56
C LYS A 205 -39.81 8.06 18.07
N GLY A 206 -39.66 9.11 17.26
CA GLY A 206 -38.36 9.58 16.77
C GLY A 206 -37.46 10.12 17.88
N LEU A 207 -38.02 10.69 18.94
CA LEU A 207 -37.26 11.12 20.12
C LEU A 207 -36.47 9.99 20.77
N GLY A 208 -37.02 8.76 20.79
CA GLY A 208 -36.35 7.61 21.39
C GLY A 208 -35.02 7.26 20.70
N THR A 209 -34.96 7.37 19.37
CA THR A 209 -33.70 7.19 18.61
C THR A 209 -32.79 8.40 18.74
N TRP A 210 -33.34 9.57 19.08
CA TRP A 210 -32.59 10.81 19.21
C TRP A 210 -31.79 10.92 20.52
N VAL A 211 -32.16 10.20 21.57
CA VAL A 211 -31.43 10.16 22.86
C VAL A 211 -29.94 9.84 22.66
N SER A 212 -29.60 8.97 21.71
CA SER A 212 -28.22 8.54 21.46
C SER A 212 -27.46 9.44 20.47
N ILE A 213 -28.12 10.45 19.92
CA ILE A 213 -27.62 11.25 18.79
C ILE A 213 -27.59 12.75 19.12
N ALA A 214 -28.58 13.24 19.86
CA ALA A 214 -28.75 14.65 20.18
C ALA A 214 -27.97 15.06 21.43
N ASP A 215 -27.63 16.35 21.50
CA ASP A 215 -27.10 16.97 22.70
C ASP A 215 -28.16 16.92 23.80
N GLU A 216 -27.77 16.58 25.03
CA GLU A 216 -28.67 16.39 26.18
C GLU A 216 -29.64 17.58 26.37
N LYS A 217 -29.12 18.80 26.28
CA LYS A 217 -29.93 20.03 26.35
C LYS A 217 -30.94 20.14 25.21
N CYS A 218 -30.54 19.83 23.98
CA CYS A 218 -31.43 19.91 22.81
C CYS A 218 -32.55 18.87 22.89
N TYR A 219 -32.21 17.66 23.37
CA TYR A 219 -33.17 16.59 23.61
C TYR A 219 -34.22 17.02 24.64
N GLU A 220 -33.77 17.54 25.79
CA GLU A 220 -34.67 18.02 26.84
C GLU A 220 -35.60 19.15 26.36
N ASP A 221 -35.07 20.10 25.60
CA ASP A 221 -35.85 21.22 25.09
C ASP A 221 -36.98 20.73 24.15
N VAL A 222 -36.67 19.82 23.23
CA VAL A 222 -37.70 19.23 22.35
C VAL A 222 -38.72 18.42 23.14
N GLN A 223 -38.27 17.63 24.13
CA GLN A 223 -39.18 16.86 24.97
C GLN A 223 -40.15 17.77 25.74
N LYS A 224 -39.64 18.84 26.37
CA LYS A 224 -40.46 19.81 27.12
C LYS A 224 -41.50 20.49 26.22
N GLU A 225 -41.12 20.92 25.02
CA GLU A 225 -42.08 21.53 24.08
C GLU A 225 -43.12 20.52 23.58
N LEU A 226 -42.76 19.25 23.37
CA LEU A 226 -43.75 18.21 23.01
C LEU A 226 -44.74 17.92 24.13
N GLU A 227 -44.29 17.88 25.38
CA GLU A 227 -45.17 17.71 26.55
C GLU A 227 -46.15 18.89 26.69
N LYS A 228 -45.67 20.12 26.47
CA LYS A 228 -46.52 21.33 26.40
C LYS A 228 -47.54 21.21 25.28
N LEU A 229 -47.12 20.82 24.07
CA LEU A 229 -47.99 20.68 22.91
C LEU A 229 -49.10 19.65 23.17
N GLN A 230 -48.75 18.48 23.71
CA GLN A 230 -49.73 17.45 24.07
C GLN A 230 -50.75 17.94 25.10
N THR A 231 -50.29 18.73 26.08
CA THR A 231 -51.16 19.31 27.11
C THR A 231 -52.11 20.35 26.50
N ALA A 232 -51.58 21.23 25.65
CA ALA A 232 -52.36 22.24 24.95
C ALA A 232 -53.43 21.59 24.05
N MET A 233 -53.08 20.54 23.31
CA MET A 233 -54.01 19.79 22.46
C MET A 233 -55.17 19.13 23.23
N LYS A 234 -54.90 18.59 24.43
CA LYS A 234 -55.94 18.03 25.31
C LYS A 234 -56.88 19.13 25.84
N ASN A 235 -56.33 20.29 26.18
CA ASN A 235 -57.14 21.42 26.66
C ASN A 235 -57.98 22.01 25.52
N PHE A 236 -57.39 22.13 24.33
CA PHE A 236 -58.08 22.58 23.12
C PHE A 236 -59.27 21.67 22.78
N GLU A 237 -59.08 20.34 22.81
CA GLU A 237 -60.18 19.40 22.59
C GLU A 237 -61.32 19.56 23.60
N LYS A 238 -61.00 19.73 24.89
CA LYS A 238 -62.03 19.96 25.92
C LYS A 238 -62.83 21.23 25.65
N ALA A 239 -62.16 22.32 25.27
CA ALA A 239 -62.79 23.61 24.99
C ALA A 239 -63.69 23.53 23.73
N ILE A 240 -63.20 22.90 22.65
CA ILE A 240 -63.98 22.68 21.42
C ILE A 240 -65.18 21.74 21.66
N LEU A 241 -65.04 20.70 22.47
CA LEU A 241 -66.17 19.82 22.82
C LEU A 241 -67.21 20.54 23.69
N LYS A 242 -66.79 21.44 24.58
CA LYS A 242 -67.69 22.29 25.35
C LYS A 242 -68.47 23.22 24.42
N LEU A 243 -67.78 23.86 23.47
CA LEU A 243 -68.38 24.70 22.43
C LEU A 243 -69.41 23.94 21.59
N ARG A 244 -69.06 22.74 21.09
CA ARG A 244 -69.98 21.85 20.37
C ARG A 244 -71.25 21.56 21.17
N LYS A 245 -71.13 21.34 22.48
CA LYS A 245 -72.27 21.07 23.36
C LYS A 245 -73.16 22.30 23.53
N THR A 246 -72.58 23.49 23.70
CA THR A 246 -73.31 24.76 23.80
C THR A 246 -74.14 25.02 22.54
N ILE A 247 -73.56 24.81 21.36
CA ILE A 247 -74.24 24.96 20.06
C ILE A 247 -75.39 23.96 19.92
N LYS A 248 -75.16 22.68 20.23
CA LYS A 248 -76.22 21.65 20.18
C LYS A 248 -77.40 21.95 21.11
N LEU A 249 -77.17 22.64 22.22
CA LEU A 249 -78.20 23.03 23.17
C LEU A 249 -78.84 24.39 22.85
N ASN A 250 -78.41 25.03 21.75
CA ASN A 250 -78.79 26.40 21.34
C ASN A 250 -78.70 27.41 22.51
N GLN A 251 -77.59 27.30 23.26
CA GLN A 251 -77.26 28.21 24.36
C GLN A 251 -76.39 29.36 23.84
N PRO A 252 -76.49 30.55 24.45
CA PRO A 252 -75.61 31.66 24.10
C PRO A 252 -74.14 31.28 24.35
N ILE A 253 -73.28 31.63 23.40
CA ILE A 253 -71.85 31.38 23.49
C ILE A 253 -71.22 32.49 24.34
N GLU A 254 -70.62 32.12 25.46
CA GLU A 254 -69.97 33.08 26.34
C GLU A 254 -68.63 33.53 25.75
N GLU A 255 -68.36 34.83 25.74
CA GLU A 255 -67.09 35.43 25.28
C GLU A 255 -65.86 34.84 26.01
N ALA A 256 -66.06 34.39 27.26
CA ALA A 256 -65.05 33.70 28.05
C ALA A 256 -64.61 32.36 27.42
N MET A 257 -65.49 31.66 26.68
CA MET A 257 -65.15 30.40 26.01
C MET A 257 -64.22 30.63 24.81
N LEU A 258 -64.47 31.69 24.03
CA LEU A 258 -63.59 32.08 22.92
C LEU A 258 -62.23 32.57 23.42
N SER A 259 -62.24 33.36 24.49
CA SER A 259 -61.01 33.83 25.15
C SER A 259 -60.13 32.67 25.62
N GLU A 260 -60.75 31.60 26.15
CA GLU A 260 -60.04 30.37 26.56
C GLU A 260 -59.41 29.66 25.36
N ILE A 261 -60.16 29.46 24.27
CA ILE A 261 -59.64 28.78 23.07
C ILE A 261 -58.53 29.59 22.40
N ASN A 262 -58.70 30.91 22.30
CA ASN A 262 -57.69 31.81 21.73
C ASN A 262 -56.40 31.81 22.55
N SER A 263 -56.50 31.79 23.89
CA SER A 263 -55.34 31.65 24.76
C SER A 263 -54.59 30.34 24.53
N ILE A 264 -55.31 29.22 24.36
CA ILE A 264 -54.71 27.91 24.07
C ILE A 264 -54.05 27.91 22.68
N ALA A 265 -54.70 28.50 21.68
CA ALA A 265 -54.16 28.60 20.32
C ALA A 265 -52.86 29.42 20.29
N SER A 266 -52.82 30.59 20.95
CA SER A 266 -51.59 31.40 21.04
C SER A 266 -50.47 30.68 21.78
N SER A 267 -50.76 29.99 22.90
CA SER A 267 -49.76 29.18 23.60
C SER A 267 -49.24 28.02 22.72
N THR A 268 -50.08 27.49 21.84
CA THR A 268 -49.70 26.41 20.92
C THR A 268 -48.83 26.93 19.78
N ASP A 269 -49.13 28.11 19.24
CA ASP A 269 -48.27 28.82 18.27
C ASP A 269 -46.84 28.96 18.81
N ASP A 270 -46.69 29.44 20.06
CA ASP A 270 -45.37 29.59 20.70
C ASP A 270 -44.64 28.25 20.82
N THR A 271 -45.37 27.19 21.24
CA THR A 271 -44.82 25.86 21.43
C THR A 271 -44.36 25.23 20.10
N VAL A 272 -45.16 25.35 19.05
CA VAL A 272 -44.84 24.85 17.69
C VAL A 272 -43.66 25.61 17.10
N ASN A 273 -43.61 26.93 17.29
CA ASN A 273 -42.47 27.75 16.87
C ASN A 273 -41.18 27.35 17.59
N ASN A 274 -41.21 27.12 18.91
CA ASN A 274 -40.04 26.67 19.67
C ASN A 274 -39.57 25.28 19.24
N LEU A 275 -40.51 24.36 19.00
CA LEU A 275 -40.22 23.01 18.55
C LEU A 275 -39.53 23.01 17.18
N THR A 276 -40.05 23.80 16.23
CA THR A 276 -39.53 23.84 14.86
C THR A 276 -38.27 24.68 14.70
N ARG A 277 -38.03 25.67 15.57
CA ARG A 277 -36.79 26.48 15.57
C ARG A 277 -35.64 25.85 16.35
N ASN A 278 -35.78 24.60 16.81
CA ASN A 278 -34.74 23.95 17.57
C ASN A 278 -33.39 23.96 16.81
N PRO A 279 -32.28 24.45 17.41
CA PRO A 279 -31.00 24.63 16.73
C PRO A 279 -30.45 23.35 16.10
N MET A 280 -30.66 22.19 16.75
CA MET A 280 -30.22 20.88 16.25
C MET A 280 -30.91 20.49 14.94
N LEU A 281 -32.19 20.86 14.78
CA LEU A 281 -32.95 20.67 13.54
C LEU A 281 -32.51 21.64 12.43
N MET A 282 -31.89 22.76 12.81
CA MET A 282 -31.45 23.81 11.87
C MET A 282 -30.02 23.61 11.37
N LYS A 283 -29.24 22.70 11.98
CA LYS A 283 -27.92 22.33 11.46
C LYS A 283 -28.09 21.64 10.10
N THR A 284 -27.50 22.21 9.05
CA THR A 284 -27.69 21.73 7.67
C THR A 284 -26.50 20.95 7.14
N ASN A 285 -25.35 21.00 7.81
CA ASN A 285 -24.13 20.34 7.37
C ASN A 285 -23.37 19.64 8.52
N PHE A 286 -22.44 18.77 8.13
CA PHE A 286 -21.65 17.93 9.03
C PHE A 286 -20.80 18.73 10.02
N GLN A 287 -20.19 19.83 9.56
CA GLN A 287 -19.31 20.68 10.38
C GLN A 287 -20.07 21.33 11.54
N GLN A 288 -21.26 21.88 11.28
CA GLN A 288 -22.11 22.50 12.31
C GLN A 288 -22.57 21.50 13.38
N MET A 289 -22.71 20.22 13.03
CA MET A 289 -23.09 19.18 13.98
C MET A 289 -21.96 18.75 14.91
N LEU A 290 -20.71 18.85 14.45
CA LEU A 290 -19.53 18.52 15.26
C LEU A 290 -19.11 19.63 16.23
N GLY A 291 -19.77 20.79 16.24
CA GLY A 291 -19.44 21.90 17.14
C GLY A 291 -18.18 22.67 16.73
N HIS A 292 -17.83 22.63 15.45
CA HIS A 292 -16.78 23.41 14.83
C HIS A 292 -17.34 24.55 13.97
#